data_AF-A0A345XVW5-F1
#
_entry.id   AF-A0A345XVW5-F1
#
_cell.length_a   1.000
_cell.length_b   1.000
_cell.length_c   1.000
_cell.angle_alpha   90.00
_cell.angle_beta   90.00
_cell.angle_gamma   90.00
#
_symmetry.space_group_name_H-M   'P 1'
#
loop_
_entity.id
_entity.type
_entity.pdbx_description
1 polymer ?
#
loop_
_entity_poly.entity_id
_entity_poly.type
_entity_poly.pdbx_seq_one_letter_code
_entity_poly.pdbx_strand_id
1 'polypeptide(L)'
;MRISGVSLGDFFAITDDVSWRRYEGNVIVSPDAHWTRGNSVVARLRVSDSRGVGARTAPSGRRGPYACWHAHRDVLAGLFVAHPDARIRTALAVYRGRDGFERDYPATRYRDVGSPMTPARMTDLCVGMDCGGPACAPIAQAAEAQPTPAREENAVLARIEEELRRAEEVAPEPLVFEGPPSLAGVPDLAYSGR
;
A
#
# COMPACT_ATOMS: atom_id res chain seq x y z
N MET A 1 -0.57 -13.71 5.73
CA MET A 1 0.75 -13.39 6.28
C MET A 1 0.57 -12.60 7.57
N ARG A 2 1.55 -12.63 8.46
CA ARG A 2 1.58 -11.84 9.70
C ARG A 2 2.78 -10.91 9.66
N ILE A 3 2.55 -9.62 9.87
CA ILE A 3 3.53 -8.55 9.76
C ILE A 3 3.62 -7.87 11.12
N SER A 4 4.81 -7.64 11.64
CA SER A 4 5.05 -6.94 12.90
C SER A 4 5.98 -5.75 12.67
N GLY A 5 5.73 -4.65 13.37
CA GLY A 5 6.52 -3.41 13.21
C GLY A 5 6.09 -2.53 12.04
N VAL A 6 4.91 -2.78 11.45
CA VAL A 6 4.31 -1.97 10.38
C VAL A 6 2.84 -1.74 10.69
N SER A 7 2.36 -0.52 10.48
CA SER A 7 0.94 -0.20 10.66
C SER A 7 0.10 -0.79 9.52
N LEU A 8 -1.20 -1.02 9.74
CA LEU A 8 -2.08 -1.45 8.64
C LEU A 8 -2.16 -0.38 7.55
N GLY A 9 -2.19 0.91 7.92
CA GLY A 9 -2.22 2.02 6.98
C GLY A 9 -1.01 2.03 6.06
N ASP A 10 0.19 1.90 6.62
CA ASP A 10 1.43 1.84 5.82
C ASP A 10 1.44 0.61 4.91
N PHE A 11 0.96 -0.54 5.40
CA PHE A 11 0.86 -1.74 4.58
C PHE A 11 -0.08 -1.55 3.37
N PHE A 12 -1.22 -0.87 3.55
CA PHE A 12 -2.10 -0.50 2.45
C PHE A 12 -1.42 0.48 1.49
N ALA A 13 -0.85 1.57 2.00
CA ALA A 13 -0.22 2.61 1.20
C ALA A 13 0.94 2.07 0.33
N ILE A 14 1.82 1.26 0.93
CA ILE A 14 2.95 0.64 0.22
C ILE A 14 2.47 -0.37 -0.82
N THR A 15 1.43 -1.16 -0.49
CA THR A 15 0.86 -2.11 -1.46
C THR A 15 0.24 -1.38 -2.64
N ASP A 16 -0.49 -0.29 -2.39
CA ASP A 16 -1.13 0.52 -3.44
C ASP A 16 -0.09 1.17 -4.36
N ASP A 17 0.97 1.78 -3.80
CA ASP A 17 2.06 2.36 -4.58
C ASP A 17 2.76 1.32 -5.48
N VAL A 18 3.12 0.16 -4.93
CA VAL A 18 3.72 -0.94 -5.71
C VAL A 18 2.75 -1.44 -6.78
N SER A 19 1.46 -1.55 -6.45
CA SER A 19 0.42 -2.03 -7.34
C SER A 19 0.27 -1.11 -8.56
N TRP A 20 0.17 0.20 -8.36
CA TRP A 20 0.04 1.15 -9.46
C TRP A 20 1.29 1.24 -10.33
N ARG A 21 2.48 1.23 -9.73
CA ARG A 21 3.75 1.40 -10.48
C ARG A 21 4.11 0.19 -11.35
N ARG A 22 3.75 -1.04 -10.92
CA ARG A 22 4.26 -2.27 -11.54
C ARG A 22 3.19 -3.24 -12.01
N TYR A 23 1.97 -3.09 -11.50
CA TYR A 23 0.89 -4.07 -11.68
C TYR A 23 -0.42 -3.43 -12.13
N GLU A 24 -0.39 -2.17 -12.60
CA GLU A 24 -1.56 -1.45 -13.12
C GLU A 24 -2.73 -1.39 -12.12
N GLY A 25 -2.44 -1.35 -10.81
CA GLY A 25 -3.45 -1.36 -9.76
C GLY A 25 -4.08 -2.74 -9.50
N ASN A 26 -3.57 -3.82 -10.11
CA ASN A 26 -4.16 -5.15 -9.99
C ASN A 26 -3.93 -5.80 -8.62
N VAL A 27 -2.79 -5.53 -7.97
CA VAL A 27 -2.44 -6.12 -6.67
C VAL A 27 -3.14 -5.37 -5.54
N ILE A 28 -3.90 -6.08 -4.72
CA ILE A 28 -4.69 -5.49 -3.64
C ILE A 28 -4.46 -6.21 -2.32
N VAL A 29 -4.67 -5.48 -1.22
CA VAL A 29 -4.79 -6.09 0.11
C VAL A 29 -6.18 -6.67 0.27
N SER A 30 -6.26 -7.90 0.74
CA SER A 30 -7.53 -8.58 1.01
C SER A 30 -8.33 -7.84 2.11
N PRO A 31 -9.66 -7.69 1.96
CA PRO A 31 -10.50 -6.91 2.89
C PRO A 31 -10.59 -7.50 4.30
N ASP A 32 -10.13 -8.73 4.51
CA ASP A 32 -10.00 -9.35 5.83
C ASP A 32 -8.71 -8.94 6.57
N ALA A 33 -7.93 -8.01 6.02
CA ALA A 33 -6.74 -7.50 6.68
C ALA A 33 -7.11 -6.71 7.94
N HIS A 34 -6.49 -7.05 9.06
CA HIS A 34 -6.79 -6.43 10.35
C HIS A 34 -5.57 -6.45 11.28
N TRP A 35 -5.64 -5.61 12.31
CA TRP A 35 -4.69 -5.63 13.41
C TRP A 35 -5.01 -6.75 14.39
N THR A 36 -3.96 -7.37 14.92
CA THR A 36 -4.04 -8.37 15.98
C THR A 36 -3.51 -7.80 17.29
N ARG A 37 -3.95 -8.40 18.41
CA ARG A 37 -3.41 -8.09 19.75
C ARG A 37 -1.89 -8.37 19.74
N GLY A 38 -1.09 -7.35 20.03
CA GLY A 38 0.38 -7.43 20.00
C GLY A 38 1.03 -6.77 18.78
N ASN A 39 0.52 -5.62 18.33
CA ASN A 39 1.17 -4.75 17.34
C ASN A 39 1.58 -5.47 16.03
N SER A 40 0.70 -6.35 15.55
CA SER A 40 0.94 -7.11 14.32
C SER A 40 -0.29 -7.05 13.42
N VAL A 41 -0.06 -6.95 12.11
CA VAL A 41 -1.07 -7.00 11.07
C VAL A 41 -1.17 -8.42 10.52
N VAL A 42 -2.39 -8.92 10.36
CA VAL A 42 -2.68 -10.12 9.57
C VAL A 42 -3.33 -9.68 8.28
N ALA A 43 -2.71 -10.01 7.15
CA ALA A 43 -3.20 -9.61 5.83
C ALA A 43 -2.91 -10.67 4.77
N ARG A 44 -3.52 -10.54 3.60
CA ARG A 44 -3.25 -11.36 2.42
C ARG A 44 -3.19 -10.45 1.20
N LEU A 45 -2.26 -10.72 0.28
CA LEU A 45 -2.27 -10.09 -1.03
C LEU A 45 -3.17 -10.90 -1.97
N ARG A 46 -3.94 -10.18 -2.78
CA ARG A 46 -4.82 -10.70 -3.82
C ARG A 46 -4.62 -9.91 -5.10
N VAL A 47 -5.25 -10.37 -6.16
CA VAL A 47 -5.40 -9.61 -7.39
C VAL A 47 -6.88 -9.34 -7.66
N SER A 48 -7.19 -8.20 -8.27
CA SER A 48 -8.55 -7.84 -8.69
C SER A 48 -8.92 -8.54 -10.01
N ASP A 49 -7.99 -8.65 -10.94
CA ASP A 49 -8.07 -9.43 -12.18
C ASP A 49 -7.08 -10.61 -12.19
N SER A 50 -7.63 -11.82 -12.30
CA SER A 50 -6.89 -13.09 -12.41
C SER A 50 -6.17 -13.31 -13.75
N ARG A 51 -6.37 -12.42 -14.73
CA ARG A 51 -5.63 -12.39 -16.00
C ARG A 51 -4.60 -11.25 -16.07
N GLY A 52 -4.72 -10.27 -15.18
CA GLY A 52 -3.84 -9.11 -15.15
C GLY A 52 -2.43 -9.40 -14.62
N VAL A 53 -1.56 -8.40 -14.73
CA VAL A 53 -0.17 -8.46 -14.28
C VAL A 53 -0.12 -8.70 -12.77
N GLY A 54 0.79 -9.55 -12.32
CA GLY A 54 0.90 -9.90 -10.89
C GLY A 54 -0.04 -11.00 -10.43
N ALA A 55 -0.88 -11.56 -11.31
CA ALA A 55 -1.69 -12.74 -11.02
C ALA A 55 -0.90 -14.05 -11.15
N ARG A 56 -1.33 -15.09 -10.43
CA ARG A 56 -0.88 -16.47 -10.64
C ARG A 56 -2.05 -17.45 -10.74
N THR A 57 -1.79 -18.59 -11.34
CA THR A 57 -2.70 -19.76 -11.31
C THR A 57 -2.52 -20.54 -10.01
N ALA A 58 -3.55 -21.31 -9.65
CA ALA A 58 -3.41 -22.36 -8.66
C ALA A 58 -2.58 -23.51 -9.26
N PRO A 59 -1.99 -24.39 -8.42
CA PRO A 59 -1.30 -25.60 -8.90
C PRO A 59 -2.16 -26.50 -9.80
N SER A 60 -3.49 -26.45 -9.67
CA SER A 60 -4.43 -27.15 -10.56
C SER A 60 -4.63 -26.49 -11.93
N GLY A 61 -3.98 -25.35 -12.19
CA GLY A 61 -4.21 -24.51 -13.37
C GLY A 61 -5.41 -23.56 -13.25
N ARG A 62 -6.26 -23.72 -12.24
CA ARG A 62 -7.43 -22.84 -12.03
C ARG A 62 -6.99 -21.41 -11.71
N ARG A 63 -7.64 -20.42 -12.33
CA ARG A 63 -7.46 -19.00 -12.03
C ARG A 63 -8.24 -18.58 -10.79
N GLY A 64 -7.71 -17.63 -10.05
CA GLY A 64 -8.33 -17.06 -8.86
C GLY A 64 -7.64 -15.77 -8.43
N PRO A 65 -8.06 -15.16 -7.31
CA PRO A 65 -7.52 -13.90 -6.81
C PRO A 65 -6.18 -14.12 -6.08
N TYR A 66 -5.20 -14.72 -6.77
CA TYR A 66 -3.91 -15.09 -6.20
C TYR A 66 -2.81 -14.17 -6.74
N ALA A 67 -2.15 -13.44 -5.86
CA ALA A 67 -0.94 -12.70 -6.20
C ALA A 67 0.20 -13.67 -6.51
N CYS A 68 0.99 -13.33 -7.52
CA CYS A 68 2.15 -14.10 -7.97
C CYS A 68 3.34 -13.93 -7.02
N TRP A 69 4.36 -14.76 -7.22
CA TRP A 69 5.59 -14.68 -6.43
C TRP A 69 6.24 -13.29 -6.54
N HIS A 70 6.33 -12.72 -7.73
CA HIS A 70 6.93 -11.40 -7.95
C HIS A 70 6.15 -10.26 -7.29
N ALA A 71 4.82 -10.28 -7.35
CA ALA A 71 3.97 -9.30 -6.66
C ALA A 71 4.20 -9.34 -5.15
N HIS A 72 4.31 -10.54 -4.57
CA HIS A 72 4.70 -10.68 -3.17
C HIS A 72 6.09 -10.10 -2.91
N ARG A 73 7.09 -10.40 -3.74
CA ARG A 73 8.46 -9.91 -3.59
C ARG A 73 8.49 -8.39 -3.53
N ASP A 74 7.85 -7.74 -4.48
CA ASP A 74 7.96 -6.30 -4.68
C ASP A 74 7.25 -5.53 -3.56
N VAL A 75 6.07 -6.00 -3.12
CA VAL A 75 5.38 -5.43 -1.96
C VAL A 75 6.20 -5.61 -0.68
N LEU A 76 6.77 -6.80 -0.46
CA LEU A 76 7.62 -7.04 0.70
C LEU A 76 8.90 -6.20 0.66
N ALA A 77 9.52 -6.03 -0.51
CA ALA A 77 10.67 -5.17 -0.69
C ALA A 77 10.32 -3.71 -0.35
N GLY A 78 9.18 -3.19 -0.83
CA GLY A 78 8.68 -1.86 -0.46
C GLY A 78 8.49 -1.70 1.05
N LEU A 79 7.95 -2.73 1.72
CA LEU A 79 7.81 -2.72 3.18
C LEU A 79 9.16 -2.65 3.90
N PHE A 80 10.16 -3.40 3.45
CA PHE A 80 11.49 -3.39 4.06
C PHE A 80 12.31 -2.14 3.72
N VAL A 81 11.94 -1.41 2.67
CA VAL A 81 12.50 -0.08 2.40
C VAL A 81 11.97 0.94 3.42
N ALA A 82 10.66 0.95 3.67
CA ALA A 82 10.05 1.88 4.63
C ALA A 82 10.27 1.47 6.09
N HIS A 83 10.29 0.17 6.38
CA HIS A 83 10.40 -0.41 7.72
C HIS A 83 11.47 -1.51 7.74
N PRO A 84 12.76 -1.14 7.79
CA PRO A 84 13.88 -2.09 7.64
C PRO A 84 13.93 -3.16 8.73
N ASP A 85 13.39 -2.88 9.92
CA ASP A 85 13.35 -3.78 11.07
C ASP A 85 12.07 -4.62 11.18
N ALA A 86 11.16 -4.51 10.20
CA ALA A 86 9.91 -5.26 10.22
C ALA A 86 10.15 -6.78 10.30
N ARG A 87 9.16 -7.50 10.84
CA ARG A 87 9.17 -8.97 10.83
C ARG A 87 7.96 -9.50 10.09
N ILE A 88 8.20 -10.28 9.03
CA ILE A 88 7.15 -10.75 8.15
C ILE A 88 7.16 -12.27 8.12
N ARG A 89 6.07 -12.89 8.58
CA ARG A 89 5.85 -14.33 8.51
C ARG A 89 4.84 -14.65 7.41
N THR A 90 5.29 -15.41 6.42
CA THR A 90 4.47 -15.96 5.36
C THR A 90 4.21 -17.45 5.59
N ALA A 91 3.50 -18.11 4.68
CA ALA A 91 3.36 -19.56 4.70
C ALA A 91 4.66 -20.29 4.31
N LEU A 92 5.57 -19.62 3.58
CA LEU A 92 6.78 -20.23 3.05
C LEU A 92 8.02 -19.99 3.93
N ALA A 93 8.12 -18.79 4.51
CA ALA A 93 9.29 -18.38 5.29
C ALA A 93 8.97 -17.25 6.27
N VAL A 94 9.91 -17.00 7.18
CA VAL A 94 9.90 -15.88 8.13
C VAL A 94 11.08 -14.97 7.80
N TYR A 95 10.80 -13.72 7.48
CA TYR A 95 11.79 -12.70 7.19
C TYR A 95 11.96 -11.80 8.42
N ARG A 96 13.21 -11.62 8.85
CA ARG A 96 13.58 -10.77 9.99
C ARG A 96 14.42 -9.62 9.45
N GLY A 97 13.81 -8.46 9.36
CA GLY A 97 14.39 -7.29 8.73
C GLY A 97 14.70 -7.47 7.25
N ARG A 98 15.24 -6.41 6.65
CA ARG A 98 15.58 -6.35 5.23
C ARG A 98 16.61 -7.41 4.82
N ASP A 99 17.69 -7.56 5.57
CA ASP A 99 18.76 -8.53 5.25
C ASP A 99 18.25 -9.97 5.24
N GLY A 100 17.38 -10.31 6.20
CA GLY A 100 16.74 -11.63 6.24
C GLY A 100 15.83 -11.87 5.04
N PHE A 101 15.10 -10.84 4.60
CA PHE A 101 14.29 -10.92 3.39
C PHE A 101 15.15 -11.13 2.13
N GLU A 102 16.16 -10.30 1.91
CA GLU A 102 17.00 -10.37 0.71
C GLU A 102 17.75 -11.70 0.59
N ARG A 103 18.20 -12.25 1.73
CA ARG A 103 18.85 -13.57 1.78
C ARG A 103 17.87 -14.72 1.55
N ASP A 104 16.73 -14.71 2.24
CA ASP A 104 15.88 -15.90 2.37
C ASP A 104 14.76 -15.96 1.31
N TYR A 105 14.28 -14.81 0.82
CA TYR A 105 13.19 -14.74 -0.16
C TYR A 105 13.51 -15.43 -1.50
N PRO A 106 14.70 -15.25 -2.12
CA PRO A 106 15.02 -15.89 -3.39
C PRO A 106 14.94 -17.42 -3.34
N ALA A 107 15.25 -18.03 -2.20
CA ALA A 107 15.16 -19.49 -2.03
C ALA A 107 13.71 -20.01 -2.10
N THR A 108 12.72 -19.16 -1.81
CA THR A 108 11.30 -19.55 -1.85
C THR A 108 10.78 -19.80 -3.26
N ARG A 109 11.47 -19.31 -4.31
CA ARG A 109 11.07 -19.54 -5.71
C ARG A 109 11.06 -21.02 -6.10
N TYR A 110 11.92 -21.82 -5.48
CA TYR A 110 12.08 -23.25 -5.73
C TYR A 110 11.28 -24.14 -4.78
N ARG A 111 10.46 -23.55 -3.91
CA ARG A 111 9.59 -24.32 -3.01
C ARG A 111 8.46 -24.93 -3.82
N ASP A 112 8.30 -26.24 -3.67
CA ASP A 112 7.17 -26.97 -4.22
C ASP A 112 5.86 -26.52 -3.55
N VAL A 113 4.86 -26.25 -4.38
CA VAL A 113 3.51 -25.89 -3.97
C VAL A 113 2.48 -26.78 -4.67
N GLY A 114 1.40 -27.12 -3.97
CA GLY A 114 0.34 -27.95 -4.50
C GLY A 114 0.45 -29.42 -4.12
N SER A 115 0.16 -30.31 -5.06
CA SER A 115 0.12 -31.76 -4.85
C SER A 115 1.53 -32.33 -4.64
N PRO A 116 1.74 -33.25 -3.68
CA PRO A 116 3.00 -33.98 -3.54
C PRO A 116 3.36 -34.83 -4.77
N MET A 117 2.38 -35.28 -5.54
CA MET A 117 2.59 -36.11 -6.74
C MET A 117 2.95 -35.29 -7.97
N THR A 118 2.49 -34.03 -8.03
CA THR A 118 2.69 -33.12 -9.16
C THR A 118 2.95 -31.71 -8.60
N PRO A 119 4.11 -31.49 -7.97
CA PRO A 119 4.43 -30.19 -7.41
C PRO A 119 4.64 -29.16 -8.52
N ALA A 120 4.14 -27.95 -8.29
CA ALA A 120 4.48 -26.80 -9.11
C ALA A 120 5.45 -25.91 -8.33
N ARG A 121 6.32 -25.17 -9.02
CA ARG A 121 7.11 -24.10 -8.39
C ARG A 121 6.34 -22.80 -8.41
N MET A 122 6.57 -21.95 -7.43
CA MET A 122 5.80 -20.70 -7.29
C MET A 122 5.98 -19.75 -8.49
N THR A 123 7.15 -19.76 -9.13
CA THR A 123 7.45 -18.97 -10.33
C THR A 123 6.72 -19.46 -11.57
N ASP A 124 6.54 -20.78 -11.69
CA ASP A 124 5.93 -21.41 -12.87
C ASP A 124 4.43 -21.17 -12.93
N LEU A 125 3.83 -20.77 -11.80
CA LEU A 125 2.41 -20.44 -11.69
C LEU A 125 2.09 -18.99 -12.10
N CYS A 126 3.08 -18.13 -12.34
CA CYS A 126 2.81 -16.74 -12.68
C CYS A 126 2.10 -16.62 -14.04
N VAL A 127 1.13 -15.70 -14.12
CA VAL A 127 0.43 -15.40 -15.37
C VAL A 127 1.17 -14.26 -16.06
N GLY A 128 1.59 -14.50 -17.31
CA GLY A 128 2.28 -13.51 -18.16
C GLY A 128 3.81 -13.69 -18.19
N MET A 129 4.41 -13.50 -19.37
CA MET A 129 5.86 -13.66 -19.60
C MET A 129 6.71 -12.63 -18.83
N ASP A 130 6.13 -11.50 -18.41
CA ASP A 130 6.90 -10.33 -17.97
C ASP A 130 6.82 -10.01 -16.48
N CYS A 131 6.26 -10.89 -15.65
CA CYS A 131 6.33 -10.71 -14.20
C CYS A 131 7.77 -10.82 -13.64
N GLY A 132 8.78 -11.08 -14.49
CA GLY A 132 10.22 -11.10 -14.18
C GLY A 132 11.11 -10.40 -15.21
N GLY A 133 10.54 -9.65 -16.17
CA GLY A 133 11.29 -8.89 -17.19
C GLY A 133 12.06 -7.68 -16.61
N PRO A 134 12.72 -6.83 -17.42
CA PRO A 134 13.55 -5.71 -16.93
C PRO A 134 12.81 -4.70 -16.04
N ALA A 135 11.47 -4.63 -16.11
CA ALA A 135 10.62 -3.86 -15.18
C ALA A 135 10.54 -4.46 -13.75
N CYS A 136 10.88 -5.74 -13.62
CA CYS A 136 10.92 -6.53 -12.39
C CYS A 136 12.35 -6.73 -11.85
N ALA A 137 13.31 -5.91 -12.28
CA ALA A 137 14.56 -5.76 -11.55
C ALA A 137 14.23 -5.51 -10.06
N PRO A 138 15.01 -6.09 -9.13
CA PRO A 138 14.91 -5.70 -7.73
C PRO A 138 14.97 -4.17 -7.70
N ILE A 139 14.31 -3.55 -6.72
CA ILE A 139 14.55 -2.14 -6.43
C ILE A 139 16.02 -2.09 -5.96
N ALA A 140 16.95 -2.10 -6.91
CA ALA A 140 18.32 -1.66 -6.72
C ALA A 140 18.14 -0.29 -6.10
N GLN A 141 18.69 -0.17 -4.90
CA GLN A 141 18.58 0.96 -4.00
C GLN A 141 18.19 2.21 -4.80
N ALA A 142 17.00 2.76 -4.55
CA ALA A 142 16.88 4.20 -4.57
C ALA A 142 17.74 4.72 -3.40
N ALA A 143 19.04 4.49 -3.50
CA ALA A 143 20.05 5.34 -2.92
C ALA A 143 19.83 6.66 -3.65
N GLU A 144 19.60 7.68 -2.84
CA GLU A 144 19.11 9.00 -3.24
C GLU A 144 17.63 8.94 -3.61
N ALA A 145 16.79 9.08 -2.57
CA ALA A 145 15.76 10.10 -2.66
C ALA A 145 16.48 11.33 -3.24
N GLN A 146 16.30 11.58 -4.54
CA GLN A 146 16.64 12.88 -5.09
C GLN A 146 15.96 13.84 -4.12
N PRO A 147 16.68 14.77 -3.48
CA PRO A 147 16.00 15.80 -2.72
C PRO A 147 14.99 16.35 -3.70
N THR A 148 13.69 16.21 -3.37
CA THR A 148 12.65 17.02 -3.99
C THR A 148 13.28 18.40 -4.07
N PRO A 149 13.43 19.02 -5.24
CA PRO A 149 14.05 20.32 -5.28
C PRO A 149 13.23 21.16 -4.32
N ALA A 150 13.80 21.54 -3.17
CA ALA A 150 13.11 22.30 -2.13
C ALA A 150 12.51 23.60 -2.69
N ARG A 151 12.90 23.95 -3.92
CA ARG A 151 12.36 24.99 -4.77
C ARG A 151 10.89 24.79 -5.19
N GLU A 152 10.38 23.56 -5.34
CA GLU A 152 8.98 23.32 -5.73
C GLU A 152 8.03 23.26 -4.53
N GLU A 153 8.41 22.61 -3.42
CA GLU A 153 7.58 22.62 -2.19
C GLU A 153 7.43 24.03 -1.62
N ASN A 154 8.49 24.84 -1.62
CA ASN A 154 8.40 26.25 -1.22
C ASN A 154 7.54 27.07 -2.17
N ALA A 155 7.51 26.74 -3.47
CA ALA A 155 6.64 27.42 -4.43
C ALA A 155 5.15 27.05 -4.24
N VAL A 156 4.87 25.79 -3.90
CA VAL A 156 3.51 25.33 -3.59
C VAL A 156 3.02 25.94 -2.28
N LEU A 157 3.85 25.93 -1.23
CA LEU A 157 3.51 26.55 0.06
C LEU A 157 3.31 28.07 -0.09
N ALA A 158 4.20 28.76 -0.81
CA ALA A 158 4.04 30.19 -1.07
C ALA A 158 2.77 30.50 -1.88
N ARG A 159 2.39 29.63 -2.82
CA ARG A 159 1.12 29.77 -3.57
C ARG A 159 -0.09 29.56 -2.66
N ILE A 160 -0.05 28.59 -1.75
CA ILE A 160 -1.13 28.34 -0.78
C ILE A 160 -1.27 29.54 0.17
N GLU A 161 -0.17 30.07 0.71
CA GLU A 161 -0.17 31.24 1.58
C GLU A 161 -0.71 32.50 0.88
N GLU A 162 -0.37 32.70 -0.40
CA GLU A 162 -0.89 33.81 -1.20
C GLU A 162 -2.40 33.69 -1.46
N GLU A 163 -2.89 32.49 -1.77
CA GLU A 163 -4.34 32.25 -1.94
C GLU A 163 -5.11 32.44 -0.62
N LEU A 164 -4.55 32.01 0.52
CA LEU A 164 -5.15 32.27 1.83
C LEU A 164 -5.20 33.76 2.15
N ARG A 165 -4.14 34.52 1.85
CA ARG A 165 -4.13 35.98 2.05
C ARG A 165 -5.17 36.69 1.19
N ARG A 166 -5.33 36.29 -0.08
CA ARG A 166 -6.42 36.80 -0.94
C ARG A 166 -7.80 36.48 -0.38
N ALA A 167 -7.99 35.28 0.15
CA ALA A 167 -9.27 34.90 0.75
C ALA A 167 -9.58 35.71 2.01
N GLU A 168 -8.58 36.12 2.79
CA GLU A 168 -8.76 37.03 3.93
C GLU A 168 -9.10 38.46 3.51
N GLU A 169 -8.54 38.95 2.40
CA GLU A 169 -8.91 40.27 1.84
C GLU A 169 -10.35 40.30 1.30
N VAL A 170 -10.81 39.18 0.77
CA VAL A 170 -12.22 38.96 0.43
C VAL A 170 -12.95 38.43 1.66
N ALA A 171 -12.95 39.21 2.74
CA ALA A 171 -13.81 38.91 3.88
C ALA A 171 -15.26 38.83 3.36
N PRO A 172 -15.90 37.65 3.36
CA PRO A 172 -17.29 37.56 2.92
C PRO A 172 -18.10 38.47 3.84
N GLU A 173 -19.01 39.26 3.27
CA GLU A 173 -19.96 40.02 4.08
C GLU A 173 -20.60 39.05 5.08
N PRO A 174 -20.66 39.41 6.38
CA PRO A 174 -21.24 38.53 7.37
C PRO A 174 -22.63 38.13 6.88
N LEU A 175 -22.84 36.82 6.73
CA LEU A 175 -24.14 36.27 6.39
C LEU A 175 -25.10 36.66 7.52
N VAL A 176 -25.83 37.75 7.32
CA VAL A 176 -26.93 38.16 8.19
C VAL A 176 -28.05 37.17 7.93
N PHE A 177 -28.12 36.13 8.74
CA PHE A 177 -29.26 35.23 8.76
C PHE A 177 -30.41 35.95 9.44
N GLU A 178 -31.27 36.59 8.65
CA GLU A 178 -32.58 37.04 9.14
C GLU A 178 -33.43 35.80 9.40
N GLY A 179 -33.32 35.28 10.63
CA GLY A 179 -34.14 34.17 11.09
C GLY A 179 -35.64 34.54 11.00
N PRO A 180 -36.51 33.57 10.75
CA PRO A 180 -37.96 33.82 10.74
C PRO A 180 -38.39 34.46 12.08
N PRO A 181 -39.45 35.28 12.08
CA PRO A 181 -39.90 36.01 13.28
C PRO A 181 -40.25 35.09 14.46
N SER A 182 -40.46 33.80 14.23
CA SER A 182 -40.62 32.77 15.26
C SER A 182 -39.36 32.53 16.12
N LEU A 183 -38.19 33.03 15.71
CA LEU A 183 -36.92 32.93 16.45
C LEU A 183 -36.52 34.24 17.13
N ALA A 184 -37.32 35.31 17.02
CA ALA A 184 -37.04 36.57 17.71
C ALA A 184 -37.13 36.39 19.23
N GLY A 185 -35.99 36.54 19.92
CA GLY A 185 -35.89 36.42 21.38
C GLY A 185 -35.43 35.05 21.89
N VAL A 186 -35.13 34.09 21.02
CA VAL A 186 -34.43 32.86 21.42
C VAL A 186 -32.95 33.21 21.60
N PRO A 187 -32.33 32.96 22.77
CA PRO A 187 -30.91 33.21 22.96
C PRO A 187 -30.12 32.40 21.95
N ASP A 188 -29.16 33.06 21.31
CA ASP A 188 -28.35 32.50 20.23
C ASP A 188 -27.70 31.19 20.69
N LEU A 189 -28.19 30.05 20.18
CA LEU A 189 -27.67 28.72 20.47
C LEU A 189 -26.41 28.44 19.63
N ALA A 190 -25.55 29.45 19.47
CA ALA A 190 -24.22 29.30 18.92
C ALA A 190 -23.39 28.43 19.88
N TYR A 191 -23.45 27.12 19.64
CA TYR A 191 -22.42 26.13 19.92
C TYR A 191 -21.66 26.36 21.24
N SER A 192 -22.31 26.07 22.37
CA SER A 192 -21.59 25.80 23.62
C SER A 192 -20.96 24.40 23.54
N GLY A 193 -19.86 24.30 22.80
CA GLY A 193 -19.04 23.09 22.76
C GLY A 193 -18.48 22.79 24.15
N ARG A 194 -19.01 21.76 24.80
CA ARG A 194 -18.36 20.99 25.86
C ARG A 194 -18.17 19.56 25.37
#